data_AF-A0A140GJW7-F1
#
_entry.id   AF-A0A140GJW7-F1
#
_cell.length_a   1.000
_cell.length_b   1.000
_cell.length_c   1.000
_cell.angle_alpha   90.00
_cell.angle_beta   90.00
_cell.angle_gamma   90.00
#
_symmetry.space_group_name_H-M   'P 1'
#
loop_
_entity.id
_entity.type
_entity.pdbx_description
1 polymer ?
#
loop_
_entity_poly.entity_id
_entity_poly.type
_entity_poly.pdbx_seq_one_letter_code
_entity_poly.pdbx_strand_id
1 'polypeptide(L)'
;YWDGEGGNGGATKPKFFAISGVKDSIVSGITIHNTPVHTFSISNCENVTLRHITVDSRTAGEKGHNTDAFDVGNSNGVTIDGAKVWNQDDCLA
;
A
#
# COMPACT_ATOMS: atom_id res chain seq x y z
N TYR A 1 -4.97 -15.10 -5.61
CA TYR A 1 -3.55 -14.69 -5.52
C TYR A 1 -2.90 -15.19 -4.24
N TRP A 2 -3.51 -14.99 -3.07
CA TRP A 2 -2.93 -15.42 -1.80
C TRP A 2 -2.67 -16.94 -1.73
N ASP A 3 -1.40 -17.27 -1.66
CA ASP A 3 -0.81 -18.60 -1.61
C ASP A 3 0.16 -18.77 -0.42
N GLY A 4 0.25 -17.76 0.46
CA GLY A 4 1.18 -17.73 1.59
C GLY A 4 2.60 -17.28 1.24
N GLU A 5 2.91 -17.05 -0.05
CA GLU A 5 4.27 -16.73 -0.49
C GLU A 5 4.45 -15.25 -0.86
N GLY A 6 3.36 -14.48 -0.96
CA GLY A 6 3.40 -13.04 -1.22
C GLY A 6 4.20 -12.69 -2.47
N GLY A 7 5.10 -11.72 -2.39
CA GLY A 7 6.03 -11.36 -3.46
C GLY A 7 7.26 -12.27 -3.56
N ASN A 8 7.47 -13.17 -2.61
CA ASN A 8 8.68 -14.00 -2.48
C ASN A 8 8.62 -15.30 -3.30
N GLY A 9 7.46 -15.66 -3.83
CA GLY A 9 7.25 -16.91 -4.55
C GLY A 9 5.84 -17.07 -5.13
N GLY A 10 5.58 -18.26 -5.65
CA GLY A 10 4.26 -18.69 -6.08
C GLY A 10 3.78 -18.00 -7.35
N ALA A 11 2.49 -17.68 -7.39
CA ALA A 11 1.93 -16.95 -8.53
C ALA A 11 2.43 -15.50 -8.54
N THR A 12 2.77 -14.97 -9.72
CA THR A 12 3.06 -13.53 -9.88
C THR A 12 1.84 -12.68 -9.49
N LYS A 13 2.02 -11.75 -8.55
CA LYS A 13 0.96 -10.92 -7.98
C LYS A 13 1.19 -9.45 -8.37
N PRO A 14 0.19 -8.75 -8.93
CA PRO A 14 0.36 -7.33 -9.27
C PRO A 14 0.33 -6.45 -8.02
N LYS A 15 1.21 -5.45 -7.94
CA LYS A 15 1.07 -4.33 -6.99
C LYS A 15 -0.18 -3.51 -7.34
N PHE A 16 -0.82 -2.92 -6.34
CA PHE A 16 -2.17 -2.39 -6.51
C PHE A 16 -2.22 -0.94 -7.03
N PHE A 17 -1.57 0.02 -6.36
CA PHE A 17 -1.68 1.44 -6.69
C PHE A 17 -0.30 2.12 -6.70
N ALA A 18 0.09 2.69 -7.85
CA ALA A 18 1.33 3.44 -7.98
C ALA A 18 1.08 4.96 -7.93
N ILE A 19 1.82 5.66 -7.07
CA ILE A 19 1.90 7.12 -7.02
C ILE A 19 3.36 7.46 -7.32
N SER A 20 3.66 7.80 -8.58
CA SER A 20 5.03 7.97 -9.06
C SER A 20 5.23 9.35 -9.66
N GLY A 21 6.22 10.11 -9.18
CA GLY A 21 6.59 11.41 -9.76
C GLY A 21 5.59 12.54 -9.50
N VAL A 22 4.71 12.39 -8.51
CA VAL A 22 3.64 13.34 -8.21
C VAL A 22 4.13 14.43 -7.25
N LYS A 23 3.69 15.67 -7.45
CA LYS A 23 4.07 16.83 -6.63
C LYS A 23 2.86 17.60 -6.11
N ASP A 24 2.98 18.20 -4.93
CA ASP A 24 2.01 19.15 -4.34
C ASP A 24 0.55 18.66 -4.46
N SER A 25 0.32 17.41 -4.07
CA SER A 25 -0.93 16.70 -4.35
C SER A 25 -1.53 16.05 -3.12
N ILE A 26 -2.84 15.80 -3.17
CA ILE A 26 -3.57 15.13 -2.10
C ILE A 26 -4.36 13.95 -2.65
N VAL A 27 -4.16 12.78 -2.04
CA VAL A 27 -4.99 11.58 -2.20
C VAL A 27 -5.81 11.41 -0.92
N SER A 28 -7.13 11.20 -1.05
CA SER A 28 -8.03 11.36 0.08
C SER A 28 -9.20 10.38 0.04
N GLY A 29 -9.54 9.77 1.18
CA GLY A 29 -10.80 9.05 1.37
C GLY A 29 -10.95 7.76 0.57
N ILE A 30 -9.84 7.17 0.13
CA ILE A 30 -9.86 5.90 -0.62
C ILE A 30 -9.92 4.73 0.37
N THR A 31 -10.83 3.80 0.12
CA THR A 31 -10.86 2.48 0.79
C THR A 31 -10.48 1.40 -0.22
N ILE A 32 -9.48 0.59 0.11
CA ILE A 32 -9.01 -0.55 -0.70
C ILE A 32 -9.23 -1.82 0.09
N HIS A 33 -9.78 -2.83 -0.59
CA HIS A 33 -10.01 -4.16 -0.02
C HIS A 33 -9.17 -5.22 -0.74
N ASN A 34 -8.66 -6.18 0.03
CA ASN A 34 -8.19 -7.48 -0.47
C ASN A 34 -7.10 -7.39 -1.56
N THR A 35 -6.03 -6.63 -1.29
CA THR A 35 -4.92 -6.49 -2.23
C THR A 35 -4.16 -7.81 -2.42
N PRO A 36 -3.73 -8.16 -3.66
CA PRO A 36 -2.97 -9.39 -3.91
C PRO A 36 -1.61 -9.45 -3.21
N VAL A 37 -0.97 -8.29 -3.05
CA VAL A 37 0.36 -8.02 -2.47
C VAL A 37 0.37 -6.52 -2.06
N HIS A 38 1.51 -5.82 -2.05
CA HIS A 38 1.65 -4.39 -1.72
C HIS A 38 0.53 -3.49 -2.30
N THR A 39 0.09 -2.53 -1.48
CA THR A 39 -1.06 -1.66 -1.73
C THR A 39 -0.64 -0.35 -2.42
N PHE A 40 -0.06 0.61 -1.69
CA PHE A 40 0.41 1.87 -2.27
C PHE A 40 1.92 1.85 -2.44
N SER A 41 2.38 1.97 -3.69
CA SER A 41 3.79 2.22 -4.03
C SER A 41 3.96 3.71 -4.31
N ILE A 42 4.58 4.44 -3.39
CA ILE A 42 4.81 5.89 -3.46
C ILE A 42 6.28 6.12 -3.78
N SER A 43 6.57 6.66 -4.96
CA SER A 43 7.95 6.84 -5.42
C SER A 43 8.21 8.17 -6.09
N ASN A 44 9.40 8.75 -5.85
CA ASN A 44 9.85 9.98 -6.51
C ASN A 44 8.86 11.16 -6.34
N CYS A 45 8.21 11.27 -5.18
CA CYS A 45 7.17 12.27 -4.91
C CYS A 45 7.69 13.44 -4.06
N GLU A 46 7.02 14.59 -4.16
CA GLU A 46 7.35 15.80 -3.41
C GLU A 46 6.07 16.44 -2.84
N ASN A 47 5.99 16.67 -1.53
CA ASN A 47 4.84 17.30 -0.86
C ASN A 47 3.49 16.62 -1.18
N VAL A 48 3.41 15.30 -0.99
CA VAL A 48 2.19 14.53 -1.24
C VAL A 48 1.53 14.14 0.08
N THR A 49 0.23 14.42 0.20
CA THR A 49 -0.58 14.01 1.37
C THR A 49 -1.52 12.87 1.00
N LEU A 50 -1.48 11.77 1.75
CA LEU A 50 -2.48 10.70 1.74
C LEU A 50 -3.30 10.82 3.03
N ARG A 51 -4.60 11.16 2.92
CA ARG A 51 -5.47 11.37 4.10
C ARG A 51 -6.69 10.45 4.11
N HIS A 52 -7.05 9.99 5.31
CA HIS A 52 -8.25 9.16 5.53
C HIS A 52 -8.31 7.94 4.62
N ILE A 53 -7.15 7.31 4.39
CA ILE A 53 -7.04 6.09 3.59
C ILE A 53 -7.40 4.88 4.45
N THR A 54 -8.15 3.94 3.89
CA THR A 54 -8.41 2.64 4.53
C THR A 54 -7.86 1.52 3.65
N VAL A 55 -7.02 0.66 4.22
CA VAL A 55 -6.54 -0.59 3.61
C VAL A 55 -7.06 -1.75 4.45
N ASP A 56 -7.88 -2.61 3.85
CA ASP A 56 -8.49 -3.73 4.55
C ASP A 56 -8.36 -5.03 3.75
N SER A 57 -7.30 -5.78 4.07
CA SER A 57 -6.98 -7.09 3.53
C SER A 57 -7.15 -8.20 4.58
N ARG A 58 -8.01 -8.02 5.60
CA ARG A 58 -8.24 -9.04 6.67
C ARG A 58 -8.62 -10.41 6.13
N THR A 59 -9.34 -10.45 5.01
CA THR A 59 -9.85 -11.70 4.44
C THR A 59 -8.74 -12.62 3.90
N ALA A 60 -7.53 -12.10 3.70
CA ALA A 60 -6.39 -12.90 3.31
C ALA A 60 -5.96 -13.90 4.40
N GLY A 61 -6.23 -13.58 5.67
CA GLY A 61 -5.83 -14.41 6.81
C GLY A 61 -4.36 -14.79 6.77
N GLU A 62 -4.06 -16.05 7.12
CA GLU A 62 -2.69 -16.60 7.12
C GLU A 62 -2.08 -16.76 5.72
N LYS A 63 -2.87 -16.63 4.66
CA LYS A 63 -2.38 -16.74 3.27
C LYS A 63 -1.96 -15.40 2.67
N GLY A 64 -2.34 -14.29 3.32
CA GLY A 64 -1.85 -12.97 2.95
C GLY A 64 -0.39 -12.82 3.35
N HIS A 65 0.42 -12.28 2.46
CA HIS A 65 1.86 -12.06 2.68
C HIS A 65 2.32 -10.93 1.76
N ASN A 66 3.19 -10.03 2.24
CA ASN A 66 3.60 -8.82 1.53
C ASN A 66 2.43 -7.94 1.08
N THR A 67 1.45 -7.72 1.97
CA THR A 67 0.28 -6.85 1.73
C THR A 67 0.48 -5.46 2.33
N ASP A 68 1.70 -4.94 2.18
CA ASP A 68 2.18 -3.66 2.69
C ASP A 68 1.19 -2.55 2.34
N ALA A 69 0.90 -1.66 3.30
CA ALA A 69 -0.07 -0.60 3.06
C ALA A 69 0.57 0.56 2.29
N PHE A 70 1.71 1.06 2.74
CA PHE A 70 2.40 2.20 2.14
C PHE A 70 3.91 1.92 2.02
N ASP A 71 4.39 1.66 0.79
CA ASP A 71 5.81 1.62 0.46
C ASP A 71 6.24 3.01 0.01
N VAL A 72 7.16 3.68 0.71
CA VAL A 72 7.63 5.02 0.36
C VAL A 72 9.11 5.00 -0.02
N GLY A 73 9.40 5.26 -1.29
CA GLY A 73 10.77 5.35 -1.81
C GLY A 73 11.09 6.71 -2.43
N ASN A 74 12.32 7.18 -2.25
CA ASN A 74 12.86 8.37 -2.95
C ASN A 74 11.93 9.59 -2.95
N SER A 75 11.21 9.85 -1.85
CA SER A 75 10.20 10.89 -1.77
C SER A 75 10.48 11.84 -0.61
N ASN A 76 10.10 13.11 -0.76
CA ASN A 76 10.27 14.14 0.27
C ASN A 76 8.93 14.81 0.59
N GLY A 77 8.64 15.04 1.87
CA GLY A 77 7.39 15.69 2.28
C GLY A 77 6.13 14.84 2.07
N VAL A 78 6.23 13.50 2.18
CA VAL A 78 5.04 12.62 2.18
C VAL A 78 4.39 12.67 3.56
N THR A 79 3.09 13.01 3.61
CA THR A 79 2.28 12.97 4.83
C THR A 79 1.20 11.91 4.69
N ILE A 80 1.14 10.98 5.64
CA ILE A 80 0.06 9.98 5.73
C ILE A 80 -0.71 10.24 7.02
N ASP A 81 -1.99 10.59 6.91
CA ASP A 81 -2.80 11.02 8.04
C ASP A 81 -4.16 10.29 8.10
N GLY A 82 -4.55 9.89 9.32
CA GLY A 82 -5.83 9.21 9.56
C GLY A 82 -6.00 7.88 8.84
N ALA A 83 -4.91 7.17 8.54
CA ALA A 83 -4.96 5.87 7.88
C ALA A 83 -5.52 4.77 8.80
N LYS A 84 -6.29 3.83 8.24
CA LYS A 84 -6.73 2.61 8.90
C LYS A 84 -6.22 1.41 8.11
N VAL A 85 -5.43 0.55 8.74
CA VAL A 85 -4.76 -0.55 8.05
C VAL A 85 -5.06 -1.86 8.77
N TRP A 86 -5.54 -2.83 8.01
CA TRP A 86 -5.54 -4.24 8.38
C TRP A 86 -4.94 -5.07 7.24
N ASN A 87 -3.70 -5.49 7.41
CA ASN A 87 -2.93 -6.23 6.42
C ASN A 87 -2.10 -7.35 7.08
N GLN A 88 -1.12 -7.90 6.37
CA GLN A 88 -0.27 -9.01 6.81
C GLN A 88 1.23 -8.69 6.72
N ASP A 89 1.57 -7.43 6.45
CA ASP A 89 2.96 -6.98 6.35
C ASP A 89 3.05 -5.53 6.83
N ASP A 90 4.09 -4.80 6.45
CA ASP A 90 4.33 -3.45 6.95
C ASP A 90 3.13 -2.50 6.74
N CYS A 91 2.79 -1.80 7.82
CA CYS A 91 1.83 -0.70 7.75
C CYS A 91 2.45 0.51 7.01
N LEU A 92 3.77 0.68 7.12
CA LEU A 92 4.57 1.70 6.44
C LEU A 92 6.00 1.18 6.32
N ALA A 93 6.58 1.25 5.12
CA ALA A 93 7.96 0.88 4.81
C ALA A 93 8.70 2.01 4.06
#